data_AF-A0A4R6DD02-F1
#
_entry.id   AF-A0A4R6DD02-F1
#
_cell.length_a   1.000
_cell.length_b   1.000
_cell.length_c   1.000
_cell.angle_alpha   90.00
_cell.angle_beta   90.00
_cell.angle_gamma   90.00
#
_symmetry.space_group_name_H-M   'P 1'
#
loop_
_entity.id
_entity.type
_entity.pdbx_description
1 polymer ?
#
loop_
_entity_poly.entity_id
_entity_poly.type
_entity_poly.pdbx_seq_one_letter_code
_entity_poly.pdbx_strand_id
1 'polypeptide(L)'
;MSSSTVAGKSQAILAPGAGDAHVHKQQPKPCIVILIHGVNDLAGVYDELETGICTGLNERLDHSLTNRGKRSPAALNPATYTSPKDDEGKAPDPDAVYYRRIASEGKQGGHSRSVVIPFYWGFREEEAAIQKQTSHGEWLDRFGNRLDKAGTKEGGPFGNATTTLTDMFGRGFSAKLGFLPMNPMFGTPDHPLFPAPNRRYMVLAAQRLAMLVKIIRNYESADGRSGKHDTINVVGHSQGTLIALLANAMLKDEGHGPVDALIMMSSPYSLVESGYERMELHSAQQTTPARIQTLANITRFIGEHPQTKPSMKEMADATHNSCIGGLRWNAGQCKTTIDGRDVEFAERDNRGGIFLYFSPQDQTVGLSNVRGIGWQGVGESVTYSTDHRKQAVTPLVAGKRLLGTVTGQDYFEVEEPALAALGMRFNQRVFTPRLCQATS
;
A
#
# COMPACT_ATOMS: atom_id res chain seq x y z
N MET A 1 -18.44 -43.37 -5.19
CA MET A 1 -17.56 -42.48 -4.40
C MET A 1 -16.92 -41.50 -5.37
N SER A 2 -17.49 -40.29 -5.53
CA SER A 2 -17.01 -39.31 -6.51
C SER A 2 -15.74 -38.64 -6.00
N SER A 3 -14.62 -38.99 -6.61
CA SER A 3 -13.32 -38.33 -6.42
C SER A 3 -13.42 -36.90 -6.93
N SER A 4 -13.21 -35.92 -6.04
CA SER A 4 -13.15 -34.49 -6.37
C SER A 4 -12.00 -34.23 -7.34
N THR A 5 -12.31 -33.66 -8.50
CA THR A 5 -11.37 -33.28 -9.56
C THR A 5 -10.29 -32.34 -9.00
N VAL A 6 -9.03 -32.74 -9.13
CA VAL A 6 -7.86 -31.92 -8.77
C VAL A 6 -7.32 -31.28 -10.05
N ALA A 7 -7.05 -29.97 -10.01
CA ALA A 7 -6.88 -29.15 -11.20
C ALA A 7 -5.60 -29.40 -11.98
N GLY A 8 -5.69 -29.52 -13.32
CA GLY A 8 -4.59 -29.35 -14.30
C GLY A 8 -3.98 -30.62 -14.93
N LYS A 9 -3.57 -30.52 -16.20
CA LYS A 9 -2.85 -31.58 -16.94
C LYS A 9 -1.35 -31.56 -16.62
N SER A 10 -0.83 -32.67 -16.12
CA SER A 10 0.58 -33.03 -16.12
C SER A 10 0.67 -34.50 -16.52
N GLN A 11 1.39 -34.80 -17.60
CA GLN A 11 1.63 -36.18 -18.03
C GLN A 11 2.72 -36.80 -17.13
N ALA A 12 2.48 -38.00 -16.62
CA ALA A 12 3.46 -38.80 -15.91
C ALA A 12 3.57 -40.17 -16.60
N ILE A 13 4.79 -40.70 -16.69
CA ILE A 13 5.01 -42.06 -17.19
C ILE A 13 4.59 -43.02 -16.08
N LEU A 14 3.64 -43.90 -16.40
CA LEU A 14 3.17 -44.95 -15.51
C LEU A 14 3.73 -46.29 -15.97
N ALA A 15 3.78 -47.26 -15.04
CA ALA A 15 4.17 -48.62 -15.39
C ALA A 15 3.18 -49.21 -16.43
N PRO A 16 3.64 -50.07 -17.35
CA PRO A 16 2.76 -50.73 -18.31
C PRO A 16 1.60 -51.44 -17.61
N GLY A 17 0.36 -51.13 -18.00
CA GLY A 17 -0.86 -51.70 -17.42
C GLY A 17 -1.39 -51.00 -16.16
N ALA A 18 -0.73 -49.97 -15.66
CA ALA A 18 -1.27 -49.13 -14.59
C ALA A 18 -2.40 -48.22 -15.11
N GLY A 19 -3.49 -48.09 -14.34
CA GLY A 19 -4.56 -47.12 -14.62
C GLY A 19 -4.15 -45.68 -14.30
N ASP A 20 -5.04 -44.73 -14.55
CA ASP A 20 -4.77 -43.29 -14.39
C ASP A 20 -4.28 -42.91 -12.98
N ALA A 21 -3.08 -42.34 -12.89
CA ALA A 21 -2.56 -41.75 -11.67
C ALA A 21 -3.00 -40.28 -11.56
N HIS A 22 -3.75 -39.97 -10.51
CA HIS A 22 -4.17 -38.61 -10.20
C HIS A 22 -3.07 -37.90 -9.43
N VAL A 23 -2.48 -36.86 -10.02
CA VAL A 23 -1.44 -36.03 -9.39
C VAL A 23 -2.01 -34.71 -8.90
N HIS A 24 -1.58 -34.28 -7.72
CA HIS A 24 -1.88 -32.96 -7.21
C HIS A 24 -1.00 -31.92 -7.89
N LYS A 25 -1.55 -31.14 -8.82
CA LYS A 25 -0.87 -29.96 -9.33
C LYS A 25 -1.03 -28.80 -8.35
N GLN A 26 0.07 -28.14 -8.06
CA GLN A 26 0.06 -26.91 -7.29
C GLN A 26 -0.66 -25.81 -8.07
N GLN A 27 -1.78 -25.30 -7.52
CA GLN A 27 -2.46 -24.14 -8.10
C GLN A 27 -1.55 -22.90 -8.11
N PRO A 28 -1.70 -22.00 -9.09
CA PRO A 28 -1.03 -20.70 -9.06
C PRO A 28 -1.42 -19.90 -7.82
N LYS A 29 -0.62 -18.89 -7.50
CA LYS A 29 -0.97 -17.91 -6.46
C LYS A 29 -2.03 -16.95 -7.01
N PRO A 30 -2.98 -16.48 -6.18
CA PRO A 30 -4.10 -15.69 -6.66
C PRO A 30 -3.71 -14.27 -7.10
N CYS A 31 -2.63 -13.74 -6.56
CA CYS A 31 -2.12 -12.41 -6.86
C CYS A 31 -0.68 -12.25 -6.34
N ILE A 32 -0.12 -11.08 -6.63
CA ILE A 32 1.04 -10.50 -5.97
C ILE A 32 0.53 -9.34 -5.12
N VAL A 33 1.00 -9.24 -3.87
CA VAL A 33 0.68 -8.13 -2.97
C VAL A 33 1.98 -7.43 -2.59
N ILE A 34 2.16 -6.20 -3.05
CA ILE A 34 3.30 -5.37 -2.68
C ILE A 34 2.91 -4.58 -1.43
N LEU A 35 3.60 -4.83 -0.31
CA LEU A 35 3.38 -4.12 0.95
C LEU A 35 4.35 -2.95 1.06
N ILE A 36 3.82 -1.76 1.29
CA ILE A 36 4.62 -0.53 1.42
C ILE A 36 4.20 0.17 2.70
N HIS A 37 5.10 0.21 3.68
CA HIS A 37 4.86 0.95 4.91
C HIS A 37 5.28 2.44 4.79
N GLY A 38 4.98 3.21 5.83
CA GLY A 38 5.24 4.64 5.93
C GLY A 38 6.67 5.00 6.34
N VAL A 39 6.82 6.25 6.81
CA VAL A 39 8.11 6.81 7.26
C VAL A 39 8.56 6.20 8.60
N ASN A 40 9.87 6.28 8.87
CA ASN A 40 10.47 5.90 10.16
C ASN A 40 10.09 4.48 10.65
N ASP A 41 10.06 3.51 9.74
CA ASP A 41 9.71 2.13 10.06
C ASP A 41 10.85 1.17 9.70
N LEU A 42 11.20 0.29 10.64
CA LEU A 42 12.16 -0.80 10.44
C LEU A 42 11.54 -2.02 9.76
N ALA A 43 10.30 -1.88 9.28
CA ALA A 43 9.47 -2.92 8.69
C ALA A 43 8.98 -3.98 9.70
N GLY A 44 8.79 -3.57 10.96
CA GLY A 44 8.38 -4.47 12.05
C GLY A 44 6.99 -5.09 11.86
N VAL A 45 6.14 -4.46 11.04
CA VAL A 45 4.75 -4.90 10.82
C VAL A 45 4.56 -5.86 9.65
N TYR A 46 5.58 -6.05 8.79
CA TYR A 46 5.40 -6.88 7.59
C TYR A 46 5.11 -8.34 7.90
N ASP A 47 5.62 -8.85 9.03
CA ASP A 47 5.36 -10.23 9.45
C ASP A 47 3.87 -10.48 9.72
N GLU A 48 3.26 -9.61 10.52
CA GLU A 48 1.84 -9.70 10.86
C GLU A 48 0.96 -9.47 9.63
N LEU A 49 1.31 -8.49 8.79
CA LEU A 49 0.57 -8.20 7.56
C LEU A 49 0.63 -9.36 6.56
N GLU A 50 1.81 -9.94 6.32
CA GLU A 50 1.97 -11.09 5.43
C GLU A 50 1.21 -12.32 5.94
N THR A 51 1.28 -12.55 7.25
CA THR A 51 0.53 -13.63 7.91
C THR A 51 -0.97 -13.42 7.73
N GLY A 52 -1.49 -12.23 8.05
CA GLY A 52 -2.91 -11.90 7.92
C GLY A 52 -3.43 -12.02 6.49
N ILE A 53 -2.66 -11.53 5.50
CA ILE A 53 -3.01 -11.62 4.09
C ILE A 53 -3.07 -13.08 3.62
N CYS A 54 -2.06 -13.89 3.96
CA CYS A 54 -2.07 -15.31 3.59
C CYS A 54 -3.22 -16.06 4.25
N THR A 55 -3.50 -15.81 5.53
CA THR A 55 -4.61 -16.42 6.27
C THR A 55 -5.95 -16.03 5.64
N GLY A 56 -6.21 -14.73 5.44
CA GLY A 56 -7.45 -14.25 4.86
C GLY A 56 -7.69 -14.72 3.42
N LEU A 57 -6.64 -14.83 2.61
CA LEU A 57 -6.74 -15.42 1.27
C LEU A 57 -7.00 -16.92 1.31
N ASN A 58 -6.36 -17.65 2.24
CA ASN A 58 -6.62 -19.08 2.41
C ASN A 58 -8.08 -19.34 2.81
N GLU A 59 -8.62 -18.53 3.71
CA GLU A 59 -10.03 -18.60 4.09
C GLU A 59 -10.93 -18.22 2.91
N ARG A 60 -10.68 -17.08 2.26
CA ARG A 60 -11.50 -16.57 1.16
C ARG A 60 -11.52 -17.52 -0.06
N LEU A 61 -10.42 -18.19 -0.35
CA LEU A 61 -10.30 -19.08 -1.52
C LEU A 61 -10.53 -20.55 -1.17
N ASP A 62 -10.92 -20.87 0.07
CA ASP A 62 -11.13 -22.25 0.53
C ASP A 62 -9.88 -23.13 0.37
N HIS A 63 -8.72 -22.61 0.75
CA HIS A 63 -7.43 -23.30 0.65
C HIS A 63 -6.98 -23.94 1.95
N SER A 64 -7.62 -23.70 3.09
CA SER A 64 -7.06 -24.13 4.38
C SER A 64 -6.90 -25.66 4.48
N LEU A 65 -7.95 -26.41 4.12
CA LEU A 65 -8.00 -27.86 4.30
C LEU A 65 -8.49 -28.58 3.05
N THR A 66 -7.99 -29.80 2.86
CA THR A 66 -8.53 -30.79 1.92
C THR A 66 -9.80 -31.42 2.50
N ASN A 67 -10.56 -32.13 1.66
CA ASN A 67 -11.69 -32.97 2.09
C ASN A 67 -11.30 -34.07 3.09
N ARG A 68 -10.01 -34.38 3.24
CA ARG A 68 -9.46 -35.33 4.22
C ARG A 68 -9.00 -34.65 5.53
N GLY A 69 -9.26 -33.36 5.71
CA GLY A 69 -8.86 -32.60 6.89
C GLY A 69 -7.37 -32.28 6.99
N LYS A 70 -6.57 -32.60 5.96
CA LYS A 70 -5.14 -32.22 5.88
C LYS A 70 -4.99 -30.85 5.24
N ARG A 71 -3.90 -30.12 5.56
CA ARG A 71 -3.55 -28.85 4.91
C ARG A 71 -3.56 -28.99 3.39
N SER A 72 -4.25 -28.08 2.69
CA SER A 72 -4.26 -28.10 1.23
C SER A 72 -2.88 -27.77 0.66
N PRO A 73 -2.45 -28.43 -0.44
CA PRO A 73 -1.32 -27.95 -1.23
C PRO A 73 -1.54 -26.51 -1.73
N ALA A 74 -2.79 -26.11 -1.96
CA ALA A 74 -3.13 -24.74 -2.38
C ALA A 74 -2.93 -23.69 -1.28
N ALA A 75 -2.79 -24.09 0.00
CA ALA A 75 -2.66 -23.17 1.11
C ALA A 75 -1.38 -22.33 1.00
N LEU A 76 -1.55 -21.01 0.98
CA LEU A 76 -0.49 -20.03 1.16
C LEU A 76 0.21 -20.27 2.50
N ASN A 77 1.54 -20.15 2.47
CA ASN A 77 2.41 -20.29 3.63
C ASN A 77 3.21 -18.98 3.77
N PRO A 78 2.88 -18.11 4.74
CA PRO A 78 3.61 -16.86 4.92
C PRO A 78 5.08 -17.15 5.22
N ALA A 79 5.97 -16.27 4.78
CA ALA A 79 7.39 -16.38 5.14
C ALA A 79 7.63 -16.14 6.63
N THR A 80 8.74 -16.69 7.10
CA THR A 80 9.30 -16.37 8.41
C THR A 80 10.04 -15.03 8.34
N TYR A 81 10.07 -14.32 9.46
CA TYR A 81 10.84 -13.09 9.64
C TYR A 81 11.75 -13.26 10.85
N THR A 82 12.95 -12.69 10.75
CA THR A 82 13.87 -12.58 11.88
C THR A 82 13.33 -11.61 12.93
N SER A 83 13.57 -11.92 14.19
CA SER A 83 13.07 -11.15 15.33
C SER A 83 14.13 -11.04 16.43
N PRO A 84 14.18 -9.93 17.20
CA PRO A 84 15.04 -9.85 18.38
C PRO A 84 14.79 -10.94 19.43
N LYS A 85 13.63 -11.61 19.36
CA LYS A 85 13.29 -12.73 20.25
C LYS A 85 14.08 -14.00 19.91
N ASP A 86 14.63 -14.11 18.71
CA ASP A 86 15.30 -15.31 18.22
C ASP A 86 16.70 -15.48 18.83
N ASP A 87 17.35 -14.38 19.23
CA ASP A 87 18.72 -14.35 19.76
C ASP A 87 18.89 -13.44 20.99
N GLU A 88 17.79 -13.01 21.62
CA GLU A 88 17.76 -12.07 22.74
C GLU A 88 18.35 -10.68 22.42
N GLY A 89 18.24 -10.23 21.16
CA GLY A 89 18.68 -8.90 20.78
C GLY A 89 20.20 -8.80 20.55
N LYS A 90 20.89 -9.92 20.39
CA LYS A 90 22.37 -9.99 20.35
C LYS A 90 22.98 -9.74 18.97
N ALA A 91 22.16 -9.60 17.92
CA ALA A 91 22.66 -9.27 16.58
C ALA A 91 23.58 -8.03 16.60
N PRO A 92 24.80 -8.12 16.01
CA PRO A 92 25.73 -6.99 15.94
C PRO A 92 25.20 -5.78 15.14
N ASP A 93 24.32 -6.04 14.16
CA ASP A 93 23.62 -5.03 13.38
C ASP A 93 22.10 -5.33 13.37
N PRO A 94 21.37 -4.88 14.40
CA PRO A 94 19.94 -5.13 14.54
C PRO A 94 19.11 -4.66 13.35
N ASP A 95 19.46 -3.53 12.73
CA ASP A 95 18.70 -2.96 11.60
C ASP A 95 18.89 -3.79 10.32
N ALA A 96 20.04 -4.44 10.15
CA ALA A 96 20.27 -5.34 9.02
C ALA A 96 19.69 -6.73 9.24
N VAL A 97 19.57 -7.16 10.49
CA VAL A 97 19.17 -8.54 10.83
C VAL A 97 17.69 -8.66 11.11
N TYR A 98 17.10 -7.84 11.98
CA TYR A 98 15.73 -8.06 12.45
C TYR A 98 14.67 -7.50 11.50
N TYR A 99 13.47 -8.06 11.60
CA TYR A 99 12.32 -7.71 10.75
C TYR A 99 12.63 -7.89 9.26
N ARG A 100 13.50 -8.86 8.94
CA ARG A 100 13.87 -9.22 7.57
C ARG A 100 13.21 -10.53 7.20
N ARG A 101 12.62 -10.52 6.00
CA ARG A 101 11.89 -11.65 5.45
C ARG A 101 12.85 -12.76 5.02
N ILE A 102 12.65 -13.98 5.52
CA ILE A 102 13.36 -15.19 5.09
C ILE A 102 12.51 -15.90 4.03
N ALA A 103 12.72 -15.55 2.76
CA ALA A 103 11.87 -16.03 1.66
C ALA A 103 11.89 -17.56 1.47
N SER A 104 12.96 -18.23 1.88
CA SER A 104 13.13 -19.68 1.75
C SER A 104 12.36 -20.48 2.80
N GLU A 105 11.84 -19.84 3.85
CA GLU A 105 11.25 -20.52 5.00
C GLU A 105 9.82 -20.07 5.23
N GLY A 106 8.90 -21.03 5.31
CA GLY A 106 7.50 -20.78 5.63
C GLY A 106 7.18 -21.09 7.08
N LYS A 107 6.30 -20.28 7.69
CA LYS A 107 5.90 -20.44 9.10
C LYS A 107 5.25 -21.79 9.42
N GLN A 108 4.66 -22.44 8.41
CA GLN A 108 4.01 -23.74 8.54
C GLN A 108 4.92 -24.90 8.07
N GLY A 109 6.25 -24.67 8.04
CA GLY A 109 7.26 -25.62 7.58
C GLY A 109 7.50 -25.57 6.07
N GLY A 110 8.68 -26.05 5.64
CA GLY A 110 9.08 -26.03 4.23
C GLY A 110 9.29 -24.63 3.66
N HIS A 111 9.18 -24.50 2.33
CA HIS A 111 9.35 -23.22 1.65
C HIS A 111 8.14 -22.29 1.82
N SER A 112 8.40 -20.98 1.88
CA SER A 112 7.35 -19.97 1.83
C SER A 112 6.56 -20.09 0.52
N ARG A 113 5.23 -20.04 0.63
CA ARG A 113 4.29 -19.88 -0.49
C ARG A 113 3.43 -18.66 -0.24
N SER A 114 4.06 -17.50 -0.15
CA SER A 114 3.39 -16.22 0.04
C SER A 114 3.10 -15.51 -1.28
N VAL A 115 2.09 -14.62 -1.24
CA VAL A 115 1.79 -13.63 -2.28
C VAL A 115 2.50 -12.30 -2.05
N VAL A 116 3.11 -12.11 -0.88
CA VAL A 116 3.62 -10.81 -0.44
C VAL A 116 5.04 -10.56 -0.94
N ILE A 117 5.25 -9.34 -1.44
CA ILE A 117 6.56 -8.73 -1.65
C ILE A 117 6.63 -7.51 -0.72
N PRO A 118 7.45 -7.54 0.34
CA PRO A 118 7.68 -6.35 1.14
C PRO A 118 8.55 -5.37 0.36
N PHE A 119 8.12 -4.11 0.30
CA PHE A 119 8.81 -3.04 -0.38
C PHE A 119 9.52 -2.15 0.64
N TYR A 120 10.79 -2.43 0.86
CA TYR A 120 11.66 -1.62 1.70
C TYR A 120 12.13 -0.38 0.90
N TRP A 121 12.06 0.78 1.53
CA TRP A 121 12.39 2.05 0.91
C TRP A 121 12.87 3.02 1.97
N GLY A 122 13.66 4.02 1.60
CA GLY A 122 14.18 4.96 2.56
C GLY A 122 15.18 5.93 1.96
N PHE A 123 15.81 6.67 2.84
CA PHE A 123 16.90 7.59 2.51
C PHE A 123 18.24 6.90 2.77
N ARG A 124 19.22 7.11 1.88
CA ARG A 124 20.63 6.79 2.16
C ARG A 124 21.43 8.07 2.06
N GLU A 125 22.22 8.34 3.09
CA GLU A 125 23.10 9.49 3.13
C GLU A 125 24.33 9.25 2.23
N GLU A 126 24.88 10.35 1.71
CA GLU A 126 26.16 10.33 1.02
C GLU A 126 27.25 9.89 1.98
N GLU A 127 28.06 8.90 1.58
CA GLU A 127 29.06 8.26 2.45
C GLU A 127 29.96 9.25 3.19
N ALA A 128 30.36 10.34 2.51
CA ALA A 128 31.22 11.39 3.05
C ALA A 128 30.55 12.28 4.12
N ALA A 129 29.22 12.31 4.16
CA ALA A 129 28.43 13.12 5.09
C ALA A 129 27.94 12.31 6.32
N ILE A 130 28.18 11.00 6.35
CA ILE A 130 27.81 10.14 7.48
C ILE A 130 28.72 10.42 8.67
N GLN A 131 28.11 10.72 9.81
CA GLN A 131 28.80 10.88 11.08
C GLN A 131 28.86 9.51 11.78
N LYS A 132 30.03 8.85 11.71
CA LYS A 132 30.25 7.50 12.26
C LYS A 132 30.84 7.48 13.68
N GLN A 133 31.38 8.60 14.12
CA GLN A 133 31.99 8.76 15.44
C GLN A 133 31.02 9.54 16.35
N THR A 134 30.18 8.79 17.05
CA THR A 134 29.17 9.31 17.98
C THR A 134 29.39 8.72 19.37
N SER A 135 28.81 9.36 20.39
CA SER A 135 28.98 8.94 21.77
C SER A 135 28.32 7.60 22.11
N HIS A 136 27.28 7.18 21.38
CA HIS A 136 26.55 5.93 21.62
C HIS A 136 26.72 4.92 20.48
N GLY A 137 27.64 5.18 19.54
CA GLY A 137 27.96 4.29 18.44
C GLY A 137 26.92 4.23 17.34
N GLU A 138 25.87 5.06 17.36
CA GLU A 138 24.93 5.25 16.26
C GLU A 138 25.59 5.95 15.06
N TRP A 139 25.11 5.73 13.85
CA TRP A 139 25.49 6.59 12.72
C TRP A 139 24.46 7.69 12.58
N LEU A 140 24.89 8.90 12.20
CA LEU A 140 23.98 10.03 11.95
C LEU A 140 24.18 10.57 10.54
N ASP A 141 23.11 11.13 9.98
CA ASP A 141 23.20 11.94 8.76
C ASP A 141 23.78 13.33 9.05
N ARG A 142 23.92 14.17 8.02
CA ARG A 142 24.43 15.55 8.19
C ARG A 142 23.56 16.47 9.05
N PHE A 143 22.34 16.04 9.37
CA PHE A 143 21.36 16.79 10.16
C PHE A 143 21.15 16.24 11.57
N GLY A 144 21.85 15.14 11.92
CA GLY A 144 21.74 14.49 13.22
C GLY A 144 20.63 13.45 13.32
N ASN A 145 20.02 13.02 12.21
CA ASN A 145 19.07 11.90 12.22
C ASN A 145 19.82 10.57 12.33
N ARG A 146 19.33 9.66 13.18
CA ARG A 146 19.87 8.30 13.34
C ARG A 146 19.74 7.46 12.06
N LEU A 147 20.87 6.99 11.56
CA LEU A 147 21.02 6.04 10.46
C LEU A 147 21.37 4.64 11.00
N ASP A 148 21.11 3.63 10.19
CA ASP A 148 21.66 2.29 10.35
C ASP A 148 23.16 2.23 9.97
N LYS A 149 23.77 1.04 10.09
CA LYS A 149 25.17 0.79 9.75
C LYS A 149 25.46 0.67 8.25
N ALA A 150 24.43 0.76 7.42
CA ALA A 150 24.55 0.94 5.97
C ALA A 150 24.43 2.41 5.55
N GLY A 151 24.27 3.34 6.51
CA GLY A 151 24.08 4.77 6.25
C GLY A 151 22.68 5.11 5.77
N THR A 152 21.68 4.30 6.09
CA THR A 152 20.31 4.44 5.63
C THR A 152 19.33 4.72 6.76
N LYS A 153 18.19 5.30 6.37
CA LYS A 153 17.01 5.52 7.21
C LYS A 153 15.82 4.90 6.47
N GLU A 154 15.42 3.72 6.89
CA GLU A 154 14.21 3.04 6.41
C GLU A 154 12.96 3.92 6.63
N GLY A 155 12.12 4.01 5.60
CA GLY A 155 11.01 4.98 5.48
C GLY A 155 11.43 6.45 5.39
N GLY A 156 12.70 6.78 5.61
CA GLY A 156 13.19 8.14 5.78
C GLY A 156 12.71 8.82 7.08
N PRO A 157 13.12 10.08 7.32
CA PRO A 157 12.78 10.78 8.55
C PRO A 157 11.29 11.08 8.68
N PHE A 158 10.74 10.93 9.89
CA PHE A 158 9.32 11.13 10.19
C PHE A 158 8.83 12.52 9.77
N GLY A 159 9.56 13.58 10.18
CA GLY A 159 9.21 14.97 9.85
C GLY A 159 9.24 15.28 8.35
N ASN A 160 9.79 14.39 7.52
CA ASN A 160 9.87 14.60 6.08
C ASN A 160 8.66 14.09 5.29
N ALA A 161 7.68 13.49 5.97
CA ALA A 161 6.42 13.08 5.37
C ALA A 161 5.70 14.24 4.68
N THR A 162 4.88 13.92 3.68
CA THR A 162 4.20 14.88 2.79
C THR A 162 2.71 14.58 2.70
N THR A 163 1.95 15.59 2.31
CA THR A 163 0.49 15.49 2.11
C THR A 163 0.08 15.58 0.65
N THR A 164 1.04 15.84 -0.26
CA THR A 164 0.83 15.88 -1.71
C THR A 164 1.96 15.18 -2.45
N LEU A 165 1.71 14.80 -3.71
CA LEU A 165 2.75 14.18 -4.54
C LEU A 165 3.83 15.17 -4.97
N THR A 166 3.49 16.43 -5.18
CA THR A 166 4.42 17.48 -5.61
C THR A 166 5.45 17.79 -4.53
N ASP A 167 5.07 17.72 -3.26
CA ASP A 167 5.99 18.02 -2.16
C ASP A 167 7.13 17.00 -2.05
N MET A 168 6.95 15.79 -2.59
CA MET A 168 8.02 14.79 -2.68
C MET A 168 9.19 15.25 -3.57
N PHE A 169 8.98 16.19 -4.49
CA PHE A 169 10.03 16.79 -5.32
C PHE A 169 10.73 17.98 -4.63
N GLY A 170 10.20 18.41 -3.50
CA GLY A 170 10.61 19.60 -2.77
C GLY A 170 11.83 19.42 -1.88
N ARG A 171 12.12 20.48 -1.12
CA ARG A 171 13.16 20.47 -0.09
C ARG A 171 12.71 19.60 1.09
N GLY A 172 13.67 19.18 1.91
CA GLY A 172 13.38 18.47 3.14
C GLY A 172 12.80 19.38 4.22
N PHE A 173 12.19 18.76 5.23
CA PHE A 173 11.69 19.45 6.42
C PHE A 173 12.79 20.30 7.09
N SER A 174 12.45 21.54 7.43
CA SER A 174 13.40 22.54 7.94
C SER A 174 13.64 22.45 9.45
N ALA A 175 12.80 21.69 10.18
CA ALA A 175 12.77 21.62 11.64
C ALA A 175 12.56 22.95 12.36
N LYS A 176 11.96 23.94 11.68
CA LYS A 176 11.70 25.27 12.23
C LYS A 176 10.26 25.70 12.02
N LEU A 177 9.68 26.31 13.04
CA LEU A 177 8.48 27.13 12.92
C LEU A 177 8.91 28.60 13.01
N GLY A 178 9.01 29.27 11.86
CA GLY A 178 9.68 30.57 11.78
C GLY A 178 11.17 30.44 12.12
N PHE A 179 11.60 31.05 13.23
CA PHE A 179 12.98 30.98 13.73
C PHE A 179 13.20 29.97 14.87
N LEU A 180 12.13 29.34 15.39
CA LEU A 180 12.20 28.45 16.55
C LEU A 180 12.38 26.98 16.13
N PRO A 181 13.28 26.21 16.78
CA PRO A 181 13.42 24.78 16.51
C PRO A 181 12.19 24.01 17.00
N MET A 182 11.66 23.10 16.16
CA MET A 182 10.44 22.35 16.47
C MET A 182 10.67 21.14 17.38
N ASN A 183 11.85 20.52 17.34
CA ASN A 183 12.13 19.29 18.09
C ASN A 183 11.91 19.41 19.61
N PRO A 184 12.38 20.47 20.31
CA PRO A 184 12.17 20.58 21.75
C PRO A 184 10.70 20.78 22.15
N MET A 185 9.84 21.19 21.21
CA MET A 185 8.45 21.54 21.49
C MET A 185 7.47 20.44 21.05
N PHE A 186 7.80 19.70 19.99
CA PHE A 186 6.90 18.74 19.34
C PHE A 186 7.56 17.38 19.01
N GLY A 187 8.87 17.24 19.18
CA GLY A 187 9.57 15.99 18.93
C GLY A 187 9.49 15.04 20.12
N THR A 188 9.50 13.75 19.85
CA THR A 188 9.68 12.69 20.87
C THR A 188 10.96 11.90 20.56
N PRO A 189 11.50 11.12 21.52
CA PRO A 189 12.71 10.31 21.27
C PRO A 189 12.58 9.37 20.06
N ASP A 190 11.37 8.85 19.84
CA ASP A 190 10.94 7.96 18.77
C ASP A 190 10.58 8.69 17.47
N HIS A 191 10.19 9.97 17.56
CA HIS A 191 9.87 10.84 16.43
C HIS A 191 10.60 12.20 16.52
N PRO A 192 11.93 12.23 16.39
CA PRO A 192 12.66 13.48 16.43
C PRO A 192 12.37 14.31 15.17
N LEU A 193 12.23 15.61 15.36
CA LEU A 193 11.97 16.62 14.34
C LEU A 193 13.24 17.40 14.03
N PHE A 194 14.28 16.70 13.58
CA PHE A 194 15.49 17.32 13.03
C PHE A 194 15.29 17.73 11.57
N PRO A 195 16.15 18.62 11.02
CA PRO A 195 16.12 18.91 9.60
C PRO A 195 16.25 17.62 8.81
N ALA A 196 15.56 17.52 7.67
CA ALA A 196 15.50 16.31 6.88
C ALA A 196 16.16 16.52 5.50
N PRO A 197 16.66 15.46 4.86
CA PRO A 197 17.21 15.53 3.52
C PRO A 197 16.14 15.87 2.48
N ASN A 198 16.59 16.23 1.28
CA ASN A 198 15.70 16.48 0.15
C ASN A 198 14.74 15.29 -0.09
N ARG A 199 13.46 15.56 -0.34
CA ARG A 199 12.40 14.54 -0.41
C ARG A 199 12.46 13.63 -1.64
N ARG A 200 13.36 13.89 -2.60
CA ARG A 200 13.49 13.11 -3.85
C ARG A 200 13.78 11.62 -3.66
N TYR A 201 14.24 11.17 -2.49
CA TYR A 201 14.32 9.73 -2.21
C TYR A 201 12.93 9.05 -2.22
N MET A 202 11.86 9.77 -1.90
CA MET A 202 10.48 9.30 -2.06
C MET A 202 10.10 9.14 -3.54
N VAL A 203 10.54 10.07 -4.38
CA VAL A 203 10.37 9.99 -5.85
C VAL A 203 11.13 8.79 -6.40
N LEU A 204 12.36 8.56 -5.95
CA LEU A 204 13.14 7.38 -6.32
C LEU A 204 12.47 6.09 -5.86
N ALA A 205 11.86 6.07 -4.67
CA ALA A 205 11.08 4.93 -4.20
C ALA A 205 9.86 4.66 -5.11
N ALA A 206 9.15 5.70 -5.54
CA ALA A 206 8.04 5.57 -6.50
C ALA A 206 8.51 5.05 -7.87
N GLN A 207 9.65 5.53 -8.37
CA GLN A 207 10.27 5.02 -9.60
C GLN A 207 10.63 3.53 -9.48
N ARG A 208 11.18 3.12 -8.33
CA ARG A 208 11.51 1.70 -8.06
C ARG A 208 10.26 0.83 -7.97
N LEU A 209 9.17 1.35 -7.41
CA LEU A 209 7.90 0.64 -7.38
C LEU A 209 7.31 0.49 -8.79
N ALA A 210 7.32 1.55 -9.59
CA ALA A 210 6.91 1.48 -11.00
C ALA A 210 7.77 0.47 -11.78
N MET A 211 9.09 0.47 -11.55
CA MET A 211 10.01 -0.51 -12.13
C MET A 211 9.65 -1.94 -11.69
N LEU A 212 9.34 -2.18 -10.42
CA LEU A 212 8.94 -3.50 -9.92
C LEU A 212 7.65 -3.99 -10.64
N VAL A 213 6.66 -3.12 -10.82
CA VAL A 213 5.44 -3.45 -11.59
C VAL A 213 5.81 -3.85 -13.01
N LYS A 214 6.69 -3.10 -13.69
CA LYS A 214 7.16 -3.44 -15.04
C LYS A 214 7.91 -4.77 -15.09
N ILE A 215 8.78 -5.03 -14.11
CA ILE A 215 9.51 -6.30 -13.99
C ILE A 215 8.53 -7.47 -13.89
N ILE A 216 7.50 -7.36 -13.04
CA ILE A 216 6.48 -8.39 -12.91
C ILE A 216 5.75 -8.60 -14.24
N ARG A 217 5.26 -7.52 -14.87
CA ARG A 217 4.51 -7.61 -16.13
C ARG A 217 5.32 -8.17 -17.29
N ASN A 218 6.63 -7.92 -17.32
CA ASN A 218 7.55 -8.39 -18.35
C ASN A 218 8.22 -9.72 -17.99
N TYR A 219 7.88 -10.32 -16.84
CA TYR A 219 8.44 -11.61 -16.47
C TYR A 219 7.96 -12.70 -17.43
N GLU A 220 8.91 -13.45 -17.98
CA GLU A 220 8.68 -14.65 -18.78
C GLU A 220 9.69 -15.72 -18.31
N SER A 221 9.21 -16.93 -18.07
CA SER A 221 10.04 -18.07 -17.69
C SER A 221 10.23 -19.03 -18.86
N ALA A 222 11.32 -19.80 -18.82
CA ALA A 222 11.63 -20.81 -19.84
C ALA A 222 10.55 -21.92 -19.96
N ASP A 223 9.76 -22.14 -18.91
CA ASP A 223 8.63 -23.09 -18.90
C ASP A 223 7.29 -22.46 -19.34
N GLY A 224 7.33 -21.24 -19.90
CA GLY A 224 6.18 -20.58 -20.52
C GLY A 224 5.24 -19.85 -19.56
N ARG A 225 5.60 -19.69 -18.27
CA ARG A 225 4.85 -18.81 -17.35
C ARG A 225 5.19 -17.36 -17.66
N SER A 226 4.21 -16.49 -17.50
CA SER A 226 4.37 -15.05 -17.73
C SER A 226 3.63 -14.26 -16.67
N GLY A 227 4.23 -13.16 -16.22
CA GLY A 227 3.61 -12.21 -15.30
C GLY A 227 2.73 -11.16 -15.98
N LYS A 228 2.59 -11.21 -17.31
CA LYS A 228 1.78 -10.27 -18.12
C LYS A 228 0.36 -10.09 -17.58
N HIS A 229 -0.26 -11.18 -17.12
CA HIS A 229 -1.63 -11.20 -16.60
C HIS A 229 -1.72 -11.43 -15.09
N ASP A 230 -0.61 -11.43 -14.36
CA ASP A 230 -0.63 -11.60 -12.91
C ASP A 230 -1.33 -10.41 -12.25
N THR A 231 -2.18 -10.66 -11.26
CA THR A 231 -2.85 -9.58 -10.54
C THR A 231 -1.88 -8.94 -9.54
N ILE A 232 -1.60 -7.65 -9.67
CA ILE A 232 -0.69 -6.88 -8.82
C ILE A 232 -1.52 -5.95 -7.92
N ASN A 233 -1.53 -6.23 -6.63
CA ASN A 233 -2.16 -5.38 -5.63
C ASN A 233 -1.08 -4.63 -4.84
N VAL A 234 -1.28 -3.34 -4.57
CA VAL A 234 -0.41 -2.57 -3.68
C VAL A 234 -1.19 -2.19 -2.43
N VAL A 235 -0.63 -2.52 -1.26
CA VAL A 235 -1.13 -2.06 0.03
C VAL A 235 -0.14 -1.04 0.57
N GLY A 236 -0.51 0.23 0.50
CA GLY A 236 0.25 1.32 1.07
C GLY A 236 -0.29 1.71 2.44
N HIS A 237 0.59 1.91 3.41
CA HIS A 237 0.28 2.55 4.68
C HIS A 237 0.95 3.92 4.77
N SER A 238 0.24 4.92 5.29
CA SER A 238 0.77 6.27 5.52
C SER A 238 1.48 6.82 4.26
N GLN A 239 2.73 7.30 4.35
CA GLN A 239 3.52 7.80 3.21
C GLN A 239 3.65 6.79 2.06
N GLY A 240 3.61 5.48 2.35
CA GLY A 240 3.60 4.42 1.33
C GLY A 240 2.43 4.55 0.35
N THR A 241 1.31 5.16 0.77
CA THR A 241 0.18 5.46 -0.12
C THR A 241 0.54 6.50 -1.19
N LEU A 242 1.30 7.55 -0.84
CA LEU A 242 1.74 8.58 -1.79
C LEU A 242 2.79 8.03 -2.76
N ILE A 243 3.68 7.15 -2.30
CA ILE A 243 4.63 6.43 -3.16
C ILE A 243 3.87 5.59 -4.20
N ALA A 244 2.84 4.86 -3.76
CA ALA A 244 2.02 4.05 -4.65
C ALA A 244 1.22 4.89 -5.67
N LEU A 245 0.66 6.03 -5.24
CA LEU A 245 -0.01 6.98 -6.13
C LEU A 245 0.96 7.53 -7.19
N LEU A 246 2.14 8.02 -6.77
CA LEU A 246 3.13 8.56 -7.69
C LEU A 246 3.68 7.49 -8.66
N ALA A 247 3.88 6.26 -8.19
CA ALA A 247 4.31 5.16 -9.07
C ALA A 247 3.29 4.88 -10.18
N ASN A 248 1.98 4.91 -9.88
CA ASN A 248 0.94 4.77 -10.91
C ASN A 248 0.90 5.98 -11.85
N ALA A 249 1.14 7.19 -11.36
CA ALA A 249 1.28 8.37 -12.22
C ALA A 249 2.48 8.23 -13.18
N MET A 250 3.63 7.73 -12.70
CA MET A 250 4.80 7.45 -13.53
C MET A 250 4.54 6.34 -14.55
N LEU A 251 3.87 5.25 -14.16
CA LEU A 251 3.47 4.19 -15.10
C LEU A 251 2.61 4.75 -16.24
N LYS A 252 1.64 5.62 -15.91
CA LYS A 252 0.81 6.30 -16.92
C LYS A 252 1.64 7.17 -17.85
N ASP A 253 2.55 7.97 -17.31
CA ASP A 253 3.40 8.88 -18.08
C ASP A 253 4.34 8.13 -19.04
N GLU A 254 4.85 6.98 -18.58
CA GLU A 254 5.69 6.07 -19.37
C GLU A 254 4.88 5.16 -20.33
N GLY A 255 3.54 5.26 -20.37
CA GLY A 255 2.69 4.45 -21.26
C GLY A 255 2.50 2.99 -20.83
N HIS A 256 2.75 2.66 -19.57
CA HIS A 256 2.53 1.34 -18.98
C HIS A 256 1.20 1.25 -18.24
N GLY A 257 0.68 0.02 -18.05
CA GLY A 257 -0.55 -0.21 -17.28
C GLY A 257 -0.36 -0.03 -15.77
N PRO A 258 -1.44 0.29 -15.02
CA PRO A 258 -1.39 0.46 -13.58
C PRO A 258 -1.25 -0.88 -12.83
N VAL A 259 -1.19 -0.77 -11.51
CA VAL A 259 -1.49 -1.89 -10.60
C VAL A 259 -2.98 -2.23 -10.68
N ASP A 260 -3.34 -3.48 -10.36
CA ASP A 260 -4.73 -3.96 -10.47
C ASP A 260 -5.60 -3.57 -9.29
N ALA A 261 -5.03 -3.34 -8.11
CA ALA A 261 -5.74 -2.71 -7.02
C ALA A 261 -4.79 -1.91 -6.13
N LEU A 262 -5.30 -0.79 -5.61
CA LEU A 262 -4.58 0.06 -4.66
C LEU A 262 -5.36 0.15 -3.36
N ILE A 263 -4.76 -0.34 -2.28
CA ILE A 263 -5.30 -0.26 -0.92
C ILE A 263 -4.49 0.79 -0.17
N MET A 264 -5.18 1.85 0.26
CA MET A 264 -4.60 2.99 0.97
C MET A 264 -5.04 2.96 2.43
N MET A 265 -4.11 2.69 3.33
CA MET A 265 -4.35 2.67 4.77
C MET A 265 -3.78 3.94 5.40
N SER A 266 -4.61 4.68 6.14
CA SER A 266 -4.17 5.90 6.86
C SER A 266 -3.39 6.86 5.95
N SER A 267 -3.88 7.13 4.75
CA SER A 267 -3.18 8.00 3.79
C SER A 267 -3.08 9.45 4.29
N PRO A 268 -1.86 10.06 4.32
CA PRO A 268 -1.68 11.46 4.65
C PRO A 268 -2.03 12.40 3.48
N TYR A 269 -2.46 11.87 2.34
CA TYR A 269 -2.88 12.69 1.20
C TYR A 269 -3.99 13.63 1.62
N SER A 270 -3.80 14.94 1.47
CA SER A 270 -4.73 15.94 1.99
C SER A 270 -5.40 16.70 0.87
N LEU A 271 -6.72 16.89 0.97
CA LEU A 271 -7.51 17.74 0.08
C LEU A 271 -7.62 19.18 0.60
N VAL A 272 -6.98 19.48 1.74
CA VAL A 272 -7.08 20.77 2.43
C VAL A 272 -5.83 21.62 2.17
N GLU A 273 -6.03 22.90 1.85
CA GLU A 273 -4.98 23.92 1.85
C GLU A 273 -4.70 24.40 3.29
N SER A 274 -3.86 23.66 4.02
CA SER A 274 -3.59 24.02 5.43
C SER A 274 -2.81 25.33 5.55
N GLY A 275 -3.10 26.13 6.59
CA GLY A 275 -2.37 27.37 6.87
C GLY A 275 -0.89 27.13 7.19
N TYR A 276 -0.58 25.98 7.80
CA TYR A 276 0.79 25.58 8.09
C TYR A 276 1.60 25.38 6.81
N GLU A 277 1.06 24.61 5.86
CA GLU A 277 1.69 24.39 4.56
C GLU A 277 1.80 25.69 3.76
N ARG A 278 0.81 26.59 3.84
CA ARG A 278 0.91 27.93 3.23
C ARG A 278 2.08 28.75 3.80
N MET A 279 2.39 28.63 5.08
CA MET A 279 3.55 29.30 5.69
C MET A 279 4.87 28.70 5.21
N GLU A 280 4.94 27.39 5.01
CA GLU A 280 6.17 26.69 4.59
C GLU A 280 6.43 26.81 3.08
N LEU A 281 5.39 26.63 2.25
CA LEU A 281 5.49 26.58 0.79
C LEU A 281 5.14 27.89 0.10
N HIS A 282 4.55 28.85 0.81
CA HIS A 282 4.08 30.12 0.24
C HIS A 282 3.18 29.90 -0.99
N SER A 283 3.56 30.47 -2.15
CA SER A 283 2.82 30.33 -3.42
C SER A 283 2.96 28.95 -4.07
N ALA A 284 3.86 28.08 -3.58
CA ALA A 284 4.04 26.73 -4.11
C ALA A 284 3.04 25.70 -3.55
N GLN A 285 2.24 26.07 -2.54
CA GLN A 285 1.19 25.21 -2.01
C GLN A 285 0.21 24.81 -3.12
N GLN A 286 -0.05 23.50 -3.24
CA GLN A 286 -1.05 22.99 -4.17
C GLN A 286 -2.46 23.36 -3.72
N THR A 287 -3.30 23.78 -4.66
CA THR A 287 -4.70 24.10 -4.41
C THR A 287 -5.54 22.84 -4.18
N THR A 288 -6.66 22.97 -3.48
CA THR A 288 -7.64 21.89 -3.31
C THR A 288 -8.08 21.28 -4.65
N PRO A 289 -8.50 22.04 -5.68
CA PRO A 289 -8.87 21.48 -6.97
C PRO A 289 -7.71 20.73 -7.66
N ALA A 290 -6.47 21.21 -7.55
CA ALA A 290 -5.31 20.50 -8.11
C ALA A 290 -5.08 19.14 -7.41
N ARG A 291 -5.29 19.07 -6.09
CA ARG A 291 -5.21 17.83 -5.32
C ARG A 291 -6.31 16.85 -5.73
N ILE A 292 -7.56 17.31 -5.79
CA ILE A 292 -8.70 16.48 -6.22
C ILE A 292 -8.44 15.95 -7.64
N GLN A 293 -8.06 16.83 -8.57
CA GLN A 293 -7.78 16.46 -9.96
C GLN A 293 -6.62 15.44 -10.07
N THR A 294 -5.56 15.62 -9.27
CA THR A 294 -4.43 14.68 -9.23
C THR A 294 -4.89 13.30 -8.77
N LEU A 295 -5.60 13.23 -7.64
CA LEU A 295 -6.10 11.97 -7.11
C LEU A 295 -7.08 11.31 -8.10
N ALA A 296 -8.04 12.08 -8.62
CA ALA A 296 -9.03 11.64 -9.61
C ALA A 296 -8.38 11.09 -10.89
N ASN A 297 -7.30 11.72 -11.37
CA ASN A 297 -6.60 11.23 -12.57
C ASN A 297 -5.93 9.88 -12.34
N ILE A 298 -5.38 9.66 -11.15
CA ILE A 298 -4.73 8.40 -10.79
C ILE A 298 -5.77 7.31 -10.53
N THR A 299 -6.85 7.61 -9.79
CA THR A 299 -7.93 6.65 -9.55
C THR A 299 -8.64 6.26 -10.84
N ARG A 300 -8.89 7.22 -11.74
CA ARG A 300 -9.46 6.96 -13.07
C ARG A 300 -8.53 6.06 -13.89
N PHE A 301 -7.24 6.36 -13.91
CA PHE A 301 -6.25 5.54 -14.62
C PHE A 301 -6.28 4.08 -14.15
N ILE A 302 -6.28 3.83 -12.85
CA ILE A 302 -6.41 2.46 -12.30
C ILE A 302 -7.78 1.85 -12.67
N GLY A 303 -8.87 2.61 -12.51
CA GLY A 303 -10.24 2.13 -12.71
C GLY A 303 -10.62 1.83 -14.17
N GLU A 304 -9.98 2.49 -15.13
CA GLU A 304 -10.20 2.30 -16.58
C GLU A 304 -9.37 1.16 -17.18
N HIS A 305 -8.37 0.66 -16.44
CA HIS A 305 -7.47 -0.40 -16.91
C HIS A 305 -7.50 -1.67 -16.03
N PRO A 306 -8.68 -2.21 -15.65
CA PRO A 306 -8.72 -3.47 -14.91
C PRO A 306 -8.16 -4.61 -15.77
N GLN A 307 -7.24 -5.40 -15.22
CA GLN A 307 -6.85 -6.64 -15.86
C GLN A 307 -8.09 -7.55 -15.99
N THR A 308 -8.35 -8.06 -17.19
CA THR A 308 -9.53 -8.91 -17.46
C THR A 308 -9.21 -10.39 -17.48
N LYS A 309 -7.93 -10.74 -17.60
CA LYS A 309 -7.43 -12.11 -17.70
C LYS A 309 -6.60 -12.52 -16.47
N PRO A 310 -6.71 -13.77 -16.00
CA PRO A 310 -7.80 -14.70 -16.31
C PRO A 310 -9.15 -14.13 -15.86
N SER A 311 -10.23 -14.52 -16.54
CA SER A 311 -11.58 -14.18 -16.10
C SER A 311 -11.89 -14.87 -14.76
N MET A 312 -12.83 -14.32 -13.99
CA MET A 312 -13.28 -14.93 -12.74
C MET A 312 -13.74 -16.38 -12.96
N LYS A 313 -14.45 -16.65 -14.07
CA LYS A 313 -14.88 -18.00 -14.44
C LYS A 313 -13.71 -18.97 -14.67
N GLU A 314 -12.67 -18.55 -15.39
CA GLU A 314 -11.45 -19.36 -15.59
C GLU A 314 -10.70 -19.59 -14.27
N MET A 315 -10.76 -18.63 -13.34
CA MET A 315 -10.17 -18.77 -12.00
C MET A 315 -10.92 -19.77 -11.11
N ALA A 316 -12.19 -20.05 -11.40
CA ALA A 316 -13.02 -21.03 -10.70
C ALA A 316 -13.04 -22.41 -11.37
N ASP A 317 -12.64 -22.48 -12.65
CA ASP A 317 -12.66 -23.72 -13.42
C ASP A 317 -11.43 -24.57 -13.12
N ALA A 318 -11.62 -25.67 -12.39
CA ALA A 318 -10.58 -26.63 -12.05
C ALA A 318 -9.88 -27.25 -13.27
N THR A 319 -10.47 -27.19 -14.48
CA THR A 319 -9.81 -27.67 -15.69
C THR A 319 -8.82 -26.66 -16.27
N HIS A 320 -8.91 -25.39 -15.87
CA HIS A 320 -8.07 -24.31 -16.35
C HIS A 320 -6.78 -24.17 -15.53
N ASN A 321 -5.67 -23.80 -16.20
CA ASN A 321 -4.38 -23.57 -15.52
C ASN A 321 -4.38 -22.35 -14.60
N SER A 322 -5.41 -21.51 -14.69
CA SER A 322 -5.60 -20.29 -13.90
C SER A 322 -6.47 -20.51 -12.67
N CYS A 323 -6.90 -21.75 -12.41
CA CYS A 323 -7.73 -22.07 -11.26
C CYS A 323 -7.02 -21.70 -9.95
N ILE A 324 -7.64 -20.82 -9.17
CA ILE A 324 -7.17 -20.40 -7.85
C ILE A 324 -8.17 -20.69 -6.74
N GLY A 325 -9.40 -21.10 -7.05
CA GLY A 325 -10.42 -21.43 -6.05
C GLY A 325 -10.33 -22.85 -5.50
N GLY A 326 -10.74 -23.02 -4.25
CA GLY A 326 -11.11 -24.29 -3.64
C GLY A 326 -12.56 -24.69 -3.95
N LEU A 327 -13.02 -25.80 -3.37
CA LEU A 327 -14.32 -26.40 -3.70
C LEU A 327 -15.52 -25.53 -3.31
N ARG A 328 -15.37 -24.68 -2.30
CA ARG A 328 -16.41 -23.78 -1.81
C ARG A 328 -16.35 -22.37 -2.41
N TRP A 329 -15.54 -22.16 -3.44
CA TRP A 329 -15.41 -20.90 -4.16
C TRP A 329 -15.70 -21.08 -5.66
N ASN A 330 -16.65 -20.33 -6.22
CA ASN A 330 -17.09 -20.50 -7.61
C ASN A 330 -17.09 -19.20 -8.44
N ALA A 331 -16.24 -18.24 -8.07
CA ALA A 331 -16.13 -16.91 -8.68
C ALA A 331 -17.34 -15.97 -8.56
N GLY A 332 -18.55 -16.49 -8.31
CA GLY A 332 -19.73 -15.69 -7.98
C GLY A 332 -20.00 -15.62 -6.47
N GLN A 333 -19.62 -16.68 -5.75
CA GLN A 333 -19.84 -16.83 -4.31
C GLN A 333 -18.69 -17.61 -3.68
N CYS A 334 -18.51 -17.35 -2.38
CA CYS A 334 -17.67 -18.14 -1.51
C CYS A 334 -18.46 -18.55 -0.27
N LYS A 335 -18.32 -19.82 0.13
CA LYS A 335 -18.67 -20.31 1.47
C LYS A 335 -17.39 -20.63 2.22
N THR A 336 -17.15 -19.93 3.32
CA THR A 336 -15.97 -20.16 4.15
C THR A 336 -16.33 -20.05 5.63
N THR A 337 -15.34 -20.25 6.48
CA THR A 337 -15.47 -20.14 7.93
C THR A 337 -14.60 -18.98 8.41
N ILE A 338 -15.21 -17.91 8.92
CA ILE A 338 -14.53 -16.74 9.48
C ILE A 338 -14.76 -16.76 10.99
N ASP A 339 -13.69 -16.74 11.79
CA ASP A 339 -13.75 -16.83 13.25
C ASP A 339 -14.60 -18.02 13.76
N GLY A 340 -14.49 -19.16 13.08
CA GLY A 340 -15.23 -20.38 13.43
C GLY A 340 -16.71 -20.38 13.01
N ARG A 341 -17.20 -19.35 12.31
CA ARG A 341 -18.58 -19.28 11.82
C ARG A 341 -18.63 -19.42 10.31
N ASP A 342 -19.55 -20.24 9.83
CA ASP A 342 -19.81 -20.32 8.41
C ASP A 342 -20.41 -19.02 7.89
N VAL A 343 -19.79 -18.47 6.86
CA VAL A 343 -20.19 -17.24 6.19
C VAL A 343 -20.23 -17.50 4.69
N GLU A 344 -21.31 -17.04 4.07
CA GLU A 344 -21.47 -17.01 2.63
C GLU A 344 -21.47 -15.55 2.18
N PHE A 345 -20.68 -15.22 1.16
CA PHE A 345 -20.71 -13.88 0.57
C PHE A 345 -20.55 -13.94 -0.95
N ALA A 346 -21.17 -12.96 -1.61
CA ALA A 346 -20.98 -12.73 -3.04
C ALA A 346 -19.52 -12.32 -3.30
N GLU A 347 -18.92 -12.95 -4.30
CA GLU A 347 -17.58 -12.64 -4.76
C GLU A 347 -17.62 -11.46 -5.73
N ARG A 348 -16.51 -10.73 -5.81
CA ARG A 348 -16.40 -9.53 -6.67
C ARG A 348 -15.03 -9.42 -7.28
N ASP A 349 -15.01 -8.95 -8.52
CA ASP A 349 -13.77 -8.61 -9.19
C ASP A 349 -13.31 -7.21 -8.75
N ASN A 350 -12.29 -7.19 -7.90
CA ASN A 350 -11.71 -5.95 -7.37
C ASN A 350 -10.60 -5.39 -8.28
N ARG A 351 -10.34 -5.97 -9.46
CA ARG A 351 -9.39 -5.41 -10.42
C ARG A 351 -9.88 -4.05 -10.92
N GLY A 352 -8.96 -3.09 -11.02
CA GLY A 352 -9.22 -1.66 -11.19
C GLY A 352 -9.73 -0.97 -9.92
N GLY A 353 -9.72 -1.62 -8.75
CA GLY A 353 -10.29 -1.08 -7.51
C GLY A 353 -9.31 -0.24 -6.69
N ILE A 354 -9.80 0.85 -6.12
CA ILE A 354 -9.06 1.68 -5.14
C ILE A 354 -9.84 1.66 -3.84
N PHE A 355 -9.16 1.40 -2.72
CA PHE A 355 -9.77 1.24 -1.41
C PHE A 355 -9.07 2.12 -0.38
N LEU A 356 -9.74 3.15 0.11
CA LEU A 356 -9.29 3.97 1.22
C LEU A 356 -9.83 3.41 2.54
N TYR A 357 -8.92 3.02 3.42
CA TYR A 357 -9.22 2.67 4.79
C TYR A 357 -8.75 3.80 5.71
N PHE A 358 -9.70 4.41 6.42
CA PHE A 358 -9.45 5.58 7.25
C PHE A 358 -9.91 5.37 8.70
N SER A 359 -9.26 6.04 9.65
CA SER A 359 -9.56 5.96 11.08
C SER A 359 -9.64 7.36 11.70
N PRO A 360 -10.82 7.77 12.23
CA PRO A 360 -10.97 9.04 12.94
C PRO A 360 -10.13 9.12 14.22
N GLN A 361 -9.64 7.99 14.74
CA GLN A 361 -8.73 7.92 15.88
C GLN A 361 -7.25 8.08 15.50
N ASP A 362 -6.92 8.14 14.21
CA ASP A 362 -5.55 8.36 13.74
C ASP A 362 -5.11 9.80 14.05
N GLN A 363 -4.37 9.96 15.16
CA GLN A 363 -3.90 11.26 15.62
C GLN A 363 -2.70 11.78 14.83
N THR A 364 -2.01 10.93 14.07
CA THR A 364 -0.86 11.33 13.26
C THR A 364 -1.32 11.94 11.94
N VAL A 365 -2.23 11.25 11.24
CA VAL A 365 -2.80 11.73 9.98
C VAL A 365 -3.85 12.83 10.22
N GLY A 366 -4.46 12.83 11.41
CA GLY A 366 -5.40 13.85 11.87
C GLY A 366 -4.78 15.16 12.36
N LEU A 367 -3.44 15.28 12.42
CA LEU A 367 -2.78 16.53 12.82
C LEU A 367 -3.25 17.71 11.95
N SER A 368 -3.33 18.90 12.55
CA SER A 368 -3.92 20.09 11.89
C SER A 368 -3.16 20.54 10.64
N ASN A 369 -1.86 20.26 10.57
CA ASN A 369 -1.00 20.51 9.41
C ASN A 369 -1.09 19.39 8.35
N VAL A 370 -1.58 18.21 8.70
CA VAL A 370 -1.73 17.06 7.80
C VAL A 370 -3.15 16.98 7.23
N ARG A 371 -4.15 16.74 8.10
CA ARG A 371 -5.58 16.55 7.74
C ARG A 371 -5.78 15.60 6.56
N GLY A 372 -5.07 14.47 6.58
CA GLY A 372 -5.08 13.51 5.49
C GLY A 372 -6.41 12.76 5.39
N ILE A 373 -6.74 12.28 4.20
CA ILE A 373 -7.94 11.46 3.92
C ILE A 373 -7.92 10.13 4.70
N GLY A 374 -6.77 9.69 5.20
CA GLY A 374 -6.63 8.54 6.08
C GLY A 374 -7.21 8.72 7.48
N TRP A 375 -7.51 9.95 7.90
CA TRP A 375 -8.17 10.23 9.17
C TRP A 375 -9.69 10.43 9.00
N GLN A 376 -10.09 11.17 7.97
CA GLN A 376 -11.48 11.63 7.79
C GLN A 376 -12.22 11.01 6.58
N GLY A 377 -11.54 10.24 5.75
CA GLY A 377 -12.07 9.82 4.45
C GLY A 377 -12.09 10.96 3.44
N VAL A 378 -12.83 10.76 2.35
CA VAL A 378 -13.14 11.78 1.33
C VAL A 378 -14.63 12.12 1.46
N GLY A 379 -14.96 13.36 1.79
CA GLY A 379 -16.34 13.82 1.86
C GLY A 379 -17.02 13.88 0.49
N GLU A 380 -18.36 13.89 0.48
CA GLU A 380 -19.16 14.06 -0.74
C GLU A 380 -18.73 15.29 -1.54
N SER A 381 -18.49 16.39 -0.83
CA SER A 381 -17.92 17.62 -1.36
C SER A 381 -16.77 18.12 -0.50
N VAL A 382 -15.93 18.95 -1.10
CA VAL A 382 -14.91 19.76 -0.42
C VAL A 382 -15.15 21.22 -0.75
N THR A 383 -15.04 22.07 0.26
CA THR A 383 -15.18 23.51 0.12
C THR A 383 -13.81 24.19 0.22
N TYR A 384 -13.53 25.12 -0.68
CA TYR A 384 -12.30 25.93 -0.67
C TYR A 384 -12.56 27.37 -1.12
N SER A 385 -11.66 28.28 -0.74
CA SER A 385 -11.72 29.69 -1.17
C SER A 385 -10.79 29.94 -2.34
N THR A 386 -11.25 30.66 -3.36
CA THR A 386 -10.46 31.02 -4.54
C THR A 386 -10.74 32.47 -5.00
N ASP A 387 -9.83 33.02 -5.80
CA ASP A 387 -9.98 34.31 -6.49
C ASP A 387 -10.00 34.10 -8.02
N HIS A 388 -10.33 35.13 -8.79
CA HIS A 388 -10.36 35.04 -10.26
C HIS A 388 -9.02 34.70 -10.92
N ARG A 389 -7.88 34.96 -10.28
CA ARG A 389 -6.53 34.67 -10.83
C ARG A 389 -6.11 33.22 -10.60
N LYS A 390 -6.71 32.54 -9.61
CA LYS A 390 -6.46 31.14 -9.24
C LYS A 390 -7.52 30.17 -9.73
N GLN A 391 -8.45 30.60 -10.59
CA GLN A 391 -9.39 29.67 -11.23
C GLN A 391 -8.62 28.70 -12.15
N ALA A 392 -8.21 27.57 -11.57
CA ALA A 392 -8.07 26.35 -12.34
C ALA A 392 -9.46 26.04 -12.91
N VAL A 393 -9.51 25.76 -14.22
CA VAL A 393 -10.73 25.33 -14.91
C VAL A 393 -11.07 23.93 -14.40
N THR A 394 -11.76 23.83 -13.26
CA THR A 394 -12.28 22.55 -12.79
C THR A 394 -13.64 22.30 -13.45
N PRO A 395 -13.85 21.16 -14.12
CA PRO A 395 -15.11 20.90 -14.84
C PRO A 395 -16.31 20.61 -13.93
N LEU A 396 -16.10 20.39 -12.62
CA LEU A 396 -17.14 20.01 -11.66
C LEU A 396 -17.19 21.04 -10.52
N VAL A 397 -18.11 21.99 -10.60
CA VAL A 397 -18.43 22.92 -9.51
C VAL A 397 -19.86 22.65 -9.08
N ALA A 398 -20.06 22.21 -7.83
CA ALA A 398 -21.37 21.95 -7.26
C ALA A 398 -22.03 23.26 -6.78
N GLY A 399 -21.22 24.20 -6.26
CA GLY A 399 -21.70 25.48 -5.77
C GLY A 399 -20.60 26.54 -5.80
N LYS A 400 -21.01 27.81 -6.00
CA LYS A 400 -20.11 28.96 -5.95
C LYS A 400 -20.81 30.13 -5.25
N ARG A 401 -20.20 30.63 -4.18
CA ARG A 401 -20.73 31.73 -3.35
C ARG A 401 -19.70 32.84 -3.23
N LEU A 402 -20.09 34.08 -3.52
CA LEU A 402 -19.23 35.25 -3.30
C LEU A 402 -19.08 35.48 -1.78
N LEU A 403 -17.85 35.49 -1.28
CA LEU A 403 -17.53 35.79 0.12
C LEU A 403 -17.33 37.29 0.35
N GLY A 404 -16.85 38.01 -0.67
CA GLY A 404 -16.66 39.46 -0.63
C GLY A 404 -15.54 39.93 -1.55
N THR A 405 -15.36 41.26 -1.60
CA THR A 405 -14.34 41.91 -2.42
C THR A 405 -13.31 42.58 -1.53
N VAL A 406 -12.03 42.19 -1.62
CA VAL A 406 -10.94 42.82 -0.87
C VAL A 406 -9.98 43.47 -1.87
N THR A 407 -9.70 44.76 -1.71
CA THR A 407 -8.79 45.52 -2.59
C THR A 407 -9.13 45.40 -4.09
N GLY A 408 -10.43 45.33 -4.43
CA GLY A 408 -10.89 45.16 -5.81
C GLY A 408 -10.78 43.74 -6.37
N GLN A 409 -10.50 42.74 -5.52
CA GLN A 409 -10.50 41.33 -5.89
C GLN A 409 -11.65 40.58 -5.23
N ASP A 410 -12.45 39.88 -6.03
CA ASP A 410 -13.53 39.03 -5.55
C ASP A 410 -13.01 37.67 -5.07
N TYR A 411 -13.46 37.26 -3.89
CA TYR A 411 -13.18 35.97 -3.29
C TYR A 411 -14.45 35.13 -3.28
N PHE A 412 -14.33 33.89 -3.73
CA PHE A 412 -15.42 32.94 -3.80
C PHE A 412 -15.13 31.73 -2.93
N GLU A 413 -16.17 31.24 -2.28
CA GLU A 413 -16.24 29.89 -1.78
C GLU A 413 -16.75 28.99 -2.89
N VAL A 414 -16.03 27.92 -3.17
CA VAL A 414 -16.36 26.92 -4.18
C VAL A 414 -16.54 25.59 -3.49
N GLU A 415 -17.65 24.93 -3.81
CA GLU A 415 -17.94 23.57 -3.42
C GLU A 415 -17.73 22.65 -4.62
N GLU A 416 -16.89 21.65 -4.46
CA GLU A 416 -16.53 20.68 -5.49
C GLU A 416 -16.90 19.26 -5.03
N PRO A 417 -17.57 18.45 -5.87
CA PRO A 417 -18.00 17.10 -5.49
C PRO A 417 -16.82 16.11 -5.48
N ALA A 418 -16.03 16.16 -4.41
CA ALA A 418 -14.75 15.47 -4.30
C ALA A 418 -14.87 13.94 -4.42
N LEU A 419 -15.81 13.31 -3.71
CA LEU A 419 -15.95 11.84 -3.78
C LEU A 419 -16.36 11.37 -5.16
N ALA A 420 -17.32 12.05 -5.79
CA ALA A 420 -17.78 11.73 -7.14
C ALA A 420 -16.64 11.88 -8.18
N ALA A 421 -15.77 12.87 -8.01
CA ALA A 421 -14.62 13.09 -8.89
C ALA A 421 -13.64 11.90 -8.92
N LEU A 422 -13.57 11.09 -7.86
CA LEU A 422 -12.66 9.93 -7.77
C LEU A 422 -13.14 8.71 -8.57
N GLY A 423 -14.39 8.72 -9.03
CA GLY A 423 -14.97 7.70 -9.91
C GLY A 423 -15.50 6.45 -9.19
N MET A 424 -16.29 5.66 -9.91
CA MET A 424 -17.04 4.51 -9.35
C MET A 424 -16.19 3.36 -8.81
N ARG A 425 -14.89 3.33 -9.13
CA ARG A 425 -13.95 2.31 -8.66
C ARG A 425 -13.22 2.71 -7.38
N PHE A 426 -13.41 3.94 -6.91
CA PHE A 426 -12.94 4.38 -5.60
C PHE A 426 -13.94 3.98 -4.52
N ASN A 427 -13.44 3.30 -3.49
CA ASN A 427 -14.20 2.84 -2.35
C ASN A 427 -13.53 3.35 -1.09
N GLN A 428 -14.30 3.67 -0.05
CA GLN A 428 -13.74 4.02 1.25
C GLN A 428 -14.48 3.33 2.39
N ARG A 429 -13.75 3.02 3.46
CA ARG A 429 -14.31 2.41 4.67
C ARG A 429 -13.62 2.93 5.92
N VAL A 430 -14.43 3.20 6.94
CA VAL A 430 -13.94 3.55 8.27
C VAL A 430 -13.51 2.30 9.04
N PHE A 431 -12.33 2.33 9.62
CA PHE A 431 -11.90 1.40 10.67
C PHE A 431 -12.15 2.05 12.03
N THR A 432 -13.29 1.72 12.63
CA THR A 432 -13.50 1.95 14.06
C THR A 432 -13.35 0.63 14.80
N PRO A 433 -12.83 0.62 16.04
CA PRO A 433 -12.97 -0.54 16.91
C PRO A 433 -14.45 -0.95 16.95
N ARG A 434 -14.76 -2.23 16.76
CA ARG A 434 -16.09 -2.72 17.13
C ARG A 434 -16.22 -2.50 18.63
N LEU A 435 -17.10 -1.61 19.06
CA LEU A 435 -17.58 -1.64 20.44
C LEU A 435 -18.24 -3.02 20.59
N CYS A 436 -17.53 -3.97 21.20
CA CYS A 436 -18.21 -5.09 21.83
C CYS A 436 -19.12 -4.47 22.89
N GLN A 437 -20.40 -4.30 22.56
CA GLN A 437 -21.42 -4.15 23.59
C GLN A 437 -21.36 -5.44 24.39
N ALA A 438 -20.61 -5.42 25.50
CA ALA A 438 -20.82 -6.36 26.57
C ALA A 438 -22.25 -6.08 27.04
N THR A 439 -23.18 -6.93 26.62
CA THR A 439 -24.50 -7.03 27.24
C THR A 439 -24.26 -7.33 28.71
N SER A 440 -24.56 -6.35 29.55
CA SER A 440 -24.66 -6.46 31.01
C SER A 440 -25.69 -7.51 31.42
#